data_AF-A0A377M7T0-F1
#
_entry.id   AF-A0A377M7T0-F1
#
_cell.length_a   1.000
_cell.length_b   1.000
_cell.length_c   1.000
_cell.angle_alpha   90.00
_cell.angle_beta   90.00
_cell.angle_gamma   90.00
#
_symmetry.space_group_name_H-M   'P 1'
#
loop_
_entity.id
_entity.type
_entity.pdbx_description
1 polymer ?
#
loop_
_entity_poly.entity_id
_entity_poly.type
_entity_poly.pdbx_seq_one_letter_code
_entity_poly.pdbx_strand_id
1 'polypeptide(L)'
;MTFVTLVRDNPGTSLALEVERQGSPLSLTLIPDSKSVGKKAEGFAGVVPKVIPLPDEYKTIRQYGPFSAILEATDKTWQLMKLTVNMLGKLITGDVKLNNLSGPISIAQGAGMSAEFGVIYYLMFSRH
;
A
#
# COMPACT_ATOMS: atom_id res chain seq x y z
N MET A 1 -23.04 -0.77 8.19
CA MET A 1 -22.28 -1.38 7.09
C MET A 1 -21.96 -0.30 6.07
N THR A 2 -20.73 -0.21 5.60
CA THR A 2 -20.29 0.85 4.67
C THR A 2 -20.42 0.37 3.22
N PHE A 3 -20.73 1.26 2.29
CA PHE A 3 -20.76 0.97 0.85
C PHE A 3 -19.51 0.22 0.36
N VAL A 4 -18.33 0.61 0.84
CA VAL A 4 -17.04 -0.03 0.51
C VAL A 4 -17.04 -1.52 0.89
N THR A 5 -17.57 -1.87 2.07
CA THR A 5 -17.66 -3.26 2.52
C THR A 5 -18.63 -4.07 1.67
N LEU A 6 -19.78 -3.48 1.33
CA LEU A 6 -20.78 -4.11 0.47
C LEU A 6 -20.21 -4.47 -0.91
N VAL A 7 -19.48 -3.54 -1.54
CA VAL A 7 -18.84 -3.77 -2.85
C VAL A 7 -17.73 -4.81 -2.76
N ARG A 8 -16.82 -4.66 -1.79
CA ARG A 8 -15.63 -5.52 -1.66
C ARG A 8 -16.00 -6.98 -1.44
N ASP A 9 -17.04 -7.24 -0.67
CA ASP A 9 -17.42 -8.60 -0.25
C ASP A 9 -18.32 -9.30 -1.29
N ASN A 10 -18.74 -8.63 -2.37
CA ASN A 10 -19.68 -9.14 -3.38
C ASN A 10 -19.13 -9.06 -4.83
N PRO A 11 -17.98 -9.67 -5.16
CA PRO A 11 -17.45 -9.69 -6.52
C PRO A 11 -18.42 -10.44 -7.48
N GLY A 12 -18.68 -9.88 -8.66
CA GLY A 12 -19.55 -10.47 -9.68
C GLY A 12 -21.02 -10.61 -9.30
N THR A 13 -21.42 -10.13 -8.12
CA THR A 13 -22.78 -10.23 -7.61
C THR A 13 -23.53 -8.93 -7.84
N SER A 14 -24.76 -9.03 -8.34
CA SER A 14 -25.61 -7.87 -8.60
C SER A 14 -26.02 -7.18 -7.30
N LEU A 15 -25.68 -5.90 -7.17
CA LEU A 15 -26.03 -5.03 -6.05
C LEU A 15 -27.02 -3.97 -6.52
N ALA A 16 -28.22 -3.94 -5.93
CA ALA A 16 -29.16 -2.85 -6.12
C ALA A 16 -28.70 -1.64 -5.30
N LEU A 17 -28.52 -0.51 -5.96
CA LEU A 17 -28.10 0.76 -5.37
C LEU A 17 -29.14 1.83 -5.64
N GLU A 18 -29.36 2.68 -4.65
CA GLU A 18 -30.08 3.93 -4.82
C GLU A 18 -29.07 5.07 -4.75
N VAL A 19 -28.99 5.88 -5.81
CA VAL A 19 -28.06 7.01 -5.91
C VAL A 19 -28.83 8.27 -6.20
N GLU A 20 -28.39 9.39 -5.64
CA GLU A 20 -28.96 10.69 -5.98
C GLU A 20 -28.24 11.26 -7.21
N ARG A 21 -29.01 11.65 -8.24
CA ARG A 21 -28.49 12.33 -9.42
C ARG A 21 -29.31 13.61 -9.64
N GLN A 22 -28.65 14.76 -9.54
CA GLN A 22 -29.28 16.07 -9.70
C GLN A 22 -30.50 16.29 -8.75
N GLY A 23 -30.40 15.80 -7.51
CA GLY A 23 -31.48 15.92 -6.51
C GLY A 23 -32.62 14.91 -6.65
N SER A 24 -32.56 13.99 -7.63
CA SER A 24 -33.55 12.92 -7.80
C SER A 24 -32.94 11.55 -7.46
N PRO A 25 -33.63 10.70 -6.69
CA PRO A 25 -33.21 9.33 -6.46
C PRO A 25 -33.30 8.52 -7.76
N LEU A 26 -32.27 7.72 -8.02
CA LEU A 26 -32.15 6.85 -9.18
C LEU A 26 -31.70 5.47 -8.71
N SER A 27 -32.50 4.45 -9.01
CA SER A 27 -32.14 3.06 -8.78
C SER A 27 -31.24 2.55 -9.90
N LEU A 28 -30.09 1.99 -9.54
CA LEU A 28 -29.11 1.41 -10.46
C LEU A 28 -28.68 0.04 -9.96
N THR A 29 -28.31 -0.81 -10.91
CA THR A 29 -27.69 -2.11 -10.61
C THR A 29 -26.19 -2.00 -10.84
N LEU A 30 -25.41 -2.26 -9.79
CA LEU A 30 -23.96 -2.36 -9.84
C LEU A 30 -23.55 -3.83 -9.81
N ILE A 31 -22.69 -4.25 -10.73
CA ILE A 31 -22.02 -5.55 -10.67
C ILE A 31 -20.53 -5.24 -10.42
N PRO A 32 -20.02 -5.45 -9.19
CA PRO A 32 -18.61 -5.22 -8.89
C PRO A 32 -17.72 -6.14 -9.72
N ASP A 33 -16.69 -5.59 -10.35
CA ASP A 33 -15.68 -6.38 -11.04
C ASP A 33 -14.76 -7.06 -10.03
N SER A 34 -14.11 -8.16 -10.42
CA SER A 34 -13.24 -8.92 -9.53
C SER A 34 -11.78 -8.52 -9.69
N LYS A 35 -11.16 -8.01 -8.62
CA LYS A 35 -9.74 -7.69 -8.59
C LYS A 35 -9.01 -8.60 -7.61
N SER A 36 -7.91 -9.19 -8.05
CA SER A 36 -7.06 -10.01 -7.18
C SER A 36 -6.22 -9.11 -6.28
N VAL A 37 -6.45 -9.17 -4.97
CA VAL A 37 -5.67 -8.49 -3.94
C VAL A 37 -5.02 -9.57 -3.06
N GLY A 38 -3.75 -9.86 -3.32
CA GLY A 38 -3.04 -10.95 -2.64
C GLY A 38 -3.60 -12.33 -3.01
N LYS A 39 -4.17 -13.04 -2.04
CA LYS A 39 -4.79 -14.38 -2.23
C LYS A 39 -6.31 -14.37 -2.30
N LYS A 40 -6.96 -13.19 -2.22
CA LYS A 40 -8.42 -13.07 -2.21
C LYS A 40 -8.88 -12.23 -3.41
N ALA A 41 -10.02 -12.63 -3.97
CA ALA A 41 -10.76 -11.82 -4.91
C ALA A 41 -11.59 -10.79 -4.13
N GLU A 42 -11.42 -9.52 -4.46
CA GLU A 42 -12.20 -8.42 -3.89
C GLU A 42 -13.04 -7.77 -5.00
N GLY A 43 -14.28 -7.39 -4.67
CA GLY A 43 -15.15 -6.64 -5.58
C GLY A 43 -14.69 -5.19 -5.74
N PHE A 44 -14.75 -4.68 -6.96
CA PHE A 44 -14.31 -3.34 -7.33
C PHE A 44 -15.35 -2.64 -8.21
N ALA A 45 -15.79 -1.45 -7.78
CA ALA A 45 -16.87 -0.69 -8.44
C ALA A 45 -16.38 0.44 -9.37
N GLY A 46 -15.07 0.73 -9.42
CA GLY A 46 -14.53 1.80 -10.26
C GLY A 46 -14.94 3.24 -9.86
N VAL A 47 -15.58 3.42 -8.71
CA VAL A 47 -16.01 4.73 -8.22
C VAL A 47 -14.92 5.39 -7.38
N VAL A 48 -14.67 6.67 -7.65
CA VAL A 48 -13.72 7.48 -6.88
C VAL A 48 -14.52 8.59 -6.18
N PRO A 49 -14.36 8.78 -4.86
CA PRO A 49 -15.01 9.88 -4.17
C PRO A 49 -14.52 11.19 -4.79
N LYS A 50 -15.46 12.09 -5.09
CA LYS A 50 -15.11 13.46 -5.45
C LYS A 50 -14.47 14.10 -4.22
N VAL A 51 -13.18 14.41 -4.31
CA VAL A 51 -12.48 15.12 -3.24
C VAL A 51 -13.05 16.53 -3.20
N ILE A 52 -13.94 16.79 -2.25
CA ILE A 52 -14.39 18.14 -1.95
C ILE A 52 -13.21 18.79 -1.23
N PRO A 53 -12.69 19.93 -1.70
CA PRO A 53 -11.61 20.61 -1.00
C PRO A 53 -12.05 20.88 0.44
N LEU A 54 -11.19 20.52 1.40
CA LEU A 54 -11.50 20.76 2.81
C LEU A 54 -11.78 22.26 3.00
N PRO A 55 -12.87 22.62 3.72
CA PRO A 55 -13.12 24.00 4.10
C PRO A 55 -11.88 24.59 4.77
N ASP A 56 -11.58 25.86 4.50
CA ASP A 56 -10.36 26.52 4.99
C ASP A 56 -10.26 26.47 6.53
N GLU A 57 -11.39 26.35 7.22
CA GLU A 57 -11.50 26.15 8.67
C GLU A 57 -10.77 24.92 9.21
N TYR A 58 -10.55 23.89 8.37
CA TYR A 58 -9.80 22.68 8.73
C TYR A 58 -8.33 22.72 8.26
N LYS A 59 -7.91 23.77 7.57
CA LYS A 59 -6.51 23.97 7.16
C LYS A 59 -5.74 24.65 8.29
N THR A 60 -5.34 23.87 9.29
CA THR A 60 -4.39 24.35 10.31
C THR A 60 -3.01 24.50 9.68
N ILE A 61 -2.66 25.71 9.24
CA ILE A 61 -1.30 26.03 8.81
C ILE A 61 -0.41 26.03 10.06
N ARG A 62 0.33 24.94 10.28
CA ARG A 62 1.32 24.86 11.36
C ARG A 62 2.57 25.64 10.96
N GLN A 63 2.60 26.93 11.26
CA GLN A 63 3.81 27.74 11.15
C GLN A 63 4.63 27.57 12.43
N TYR A 64 5.76 26.87 12.32
CA TYR A 64 6.75 26.82 13.38
C TYR A 64 7.66 28.05 13.24
N GLY A 65 7.91 28.77 14.33
CA GLY A 65 8.98 29.78 14.37
C GLY A 65 10.35 29.13 14.11
N PRO A 66 11.36 29.89 13.67
CA PRO A 66 12.65 29.36 13.20
C PRO A 66 13.33 28.43 14.22
N PHE A 67 13.28 28.73 15.51
CA PHE A 67 13.83 27.88 16.56
C PHE A 67 13.02 26.58 16.78
N SER A 68 11.70 26.68 16.84
CA SER A 68 10.82 25.50 16.97
C SER A 68 10.88 24.59 15.74
N ALA A 69 11.08 25.16 14.55
CA ALA A 69 11.20 24.41 13.31
C ALA A 69 12.46 23.53 13.30
N ILE A 70 13.59 24.04 13.81
CA ILE A 70 14.83 23.27 13.92
C ILE A 70 14.65 22.10 14.89
N LEU A 71 14.09 22.34 16.07
CA LEU A 71 13.84 21.27 17.05
C LEU A 71 12.91 20.19 16.51
N GLU A 72 11.80 20.58 15.88
CA GLU A 72 10.83 19.65 15.28
C GLU A 72 11.46 18.87 14.12
N ALA A 73 12.28 19.52 13.28
CA ALA A 73 12.98 18.86 12.18
C ALA A 73 14.01 17.84 12.68
N THR A 74 14.78 18.19 13.72
CA THR A 74 15.74 17.28 14.35
C THR A 74 15.03 16.08 14.97
N ASP A 75 13.92 16.30 15.69
CA ASP A 75 13.17 15.21 16.31
C ASP A 75 12.58 14.26 15.25
N LYS A 76 11.94 14.79 14.20
CA LYS A 76 11.45 13.97 13.08
C LYS A 76 12.57 13.20 12.40
N THR A 77 13.72 13.84 12.16
CA THR A 77 14.87 13.17 11.54
C THR A 77 15.36 12.03 12.43
N TRP A 78 15.47 12.26 13.73
CA TRP A 78 15.87 11.23 14.69
C TRP A 78 14.88 10.06 14.77
N GLN A 79 13.57 10.35 14.72
CA GLN A 79 12.54 9.32 14.67
C GLN A 79 12.68 8.42 13.43
N LEU A 80 12.85 9.03 12.24
CA LEU A 80 13.07 8.27 11.00
C LEU A 80 14.37 7.48 11.04
N MET A 81 15.46 8.08 11.54
CA MET A 81 16.74 7.39 11.69
C MET A 81 16.63 6.17 12.60
N LYS A 82 15.96 6.30 13.76
CA LYS A 82 15.70 5.17 14.66
C LYS A 82 14.90 4.08 13.95
N LEU A 83 13.85 4.43 13.20
CA LEU A 83 13.06 3.45 12.46
C LEU A 83 13.93 2.69 11.45
N THR A 84 14.73 3.40 10.66
CA THR A 84 15.63 2.80 9.67
C THR A 84 16.65 1.88 10.32
N VAL A 85 17.34 2.33 11.37
CA VAL A 85 18.33 1.52 12.09
C VAL A 85 17.70 0.28 12.73
N ASN A 86 16.48 0.42 13.28
CA ASN A 86 15.77 -0.69 13.91
C ASN A 86 15.32 -1.73 12.85
N MET A 87 14.88 -1.27 11.67
CA MET A 87 14.61 -2.13 10.52
C MET A 87 15.87 -2.86 10.05
N LEU A 88 17.01 -2.17 9.94
CA LEU A 88 18.30 -2.80 9.61
C LEU A 88 18.72 -3.82 10.68
N GLY A 89 18.56 -3.51 11.96
CA GLY A 89 18.82 -4.43 13.07
C GLY A 89 17.99 -5.70 12.96
N LYS A 90 16.68 -5.57 12.71
CA LYS A 90 15.79 -6.71 12.49
C LYS A 90 16.14 -7.58 11.28
N LEU A 91 16.77 -6.99 10.26
CA LEU A 91 17.29 -7.76 9.12
C LEU A 91 18.52 -8.57 9.51
N ILE A 92 19.39 -8.02 10.35
CA ILE A 92 20.58 -8.72 10.87
C ILE A 92 20.18 -9.83 11.85
N THR A 93 19.19 -9.59 12.73
CA THR A 93 18.70 -10.59 13.69
C THR A 93 17.77 -11.64 13.06
N GLY A 94 17.29 -11.42 11.84
CA GLY A 94 16.42 -12.35 11.11
C GLY A 94 14.93 -12.23 11.41
N ASP A 95 14.51 -11.21 12.16
CA ASP A 95 13.10 -10.96 12.50
C ASP A 95 12.25 -10.50 11.31
N VAL A 96 12.90 -10.00 10.25
CA VAL A 96 12.25 -9.60 9.00
C VAL A 96 12.60 -10.60 7.89
N LYS A 97 11.56 -11.19 7.29
CA LYS A 97 11.69 -12.09 6.14
C LYS A 97 12.28 -11.34 4.94
N LEU A 98 13.52 -11.66 4.62
CA LEU A 98 14.28 -11.09 3.48
C LEU A 98 13.59 -11.32 2.12
N ASN A 99 12.69 -12.29 2.06
CA ASN A 99 11.90 -12.73 0.90
C ASN A 99 10.97 -11.63 0.36
N ASN A 100 10.66 -10.61 1.16
CA ASN A 100 9.77 -9.50 0.80
C ASN A 100 10.54 -8.22 0.42
N LEU A 101 11.87 -8.26 0.41
CA LEU A 101 12.71 -7.13 0.01
C LEU A 101 12.95 -7.19 -1.49
N SER A 102 12.93 -6.03 -2.15
CA SER A 102 13.27 -5.86 -3.56
C SER A 102 14.70 -5.32 -3.69
N GLY A 103 15.43 -5.69 -4.76
CA GLY A 103 16.74 -5.14 -5.09
C GLY A 103 17.91 -6.14 -4.91
N PRO A 104 19.13 -5.67 -4.56
CA PRO A 104 20.34 -6.50 -4.50
C PRO A 104 20.24 -7.74 -3.61
N ILE A 105 19.47 -7.65 -2.52
CA ILE A 105 19.26 -8.77 -1.60
C ILE A 105 18.43 -9.88 -2.26
N SER A 106 17.40 -9.55 -3.05
CA SER A 106 16.62 -10.53 -3.81
C SER A 106 17.47 -11.20 -4.88
N ILE A 107 18.39 -10.44 -5.51
CA ILE A 107 19.35 -10.98 -6.48
C ILE A 107 20.29 -11.97 -5.80
N ALA A 108 20.82 -11.63 -4.62
CA ALA A 108 21.68 -12.54 -3.85
C ALA A 108 20.95 -13.82 -3.44
N GLN A 109 19.67 -13.74 -3.04
CA GLN A 109 18.85 -14.91 -2.76
C GLN A 109 18.57 -15.76 -4.00
N GLY A 110 18.20 -15.13 -5.12
CA GLY A 110 17.97 -15.85 -6.38
C GLY A 110 19.23 -16.57 -6.86
N ALA A 111 20.38 -15.92 -6.75
CA ALA A 111 21.68 -16.51 -7.01
C ALA A 111 21.94 -17.71 -6.09
N GLY A 112 21.74 -17.57 -4.78
CA GLY A 112 21.90 -18.66 -3.81
C GLY A 112 20.98 -19.85 -4.07
N MET A 113 19.70 -19.60 -4.32
CA MET A 113 18.71 -20.64 -4.64
C MET A 113 19.05 -21.35 -5.95
N SER A 114 19.51 -20.63 -6.98
CA SER A 114 19.98 -21.25 -8.24
C SER A 114 21.26 -22.07 -8.06
N ALA A 115 22.13 -21.68 -7.12
CA ALA A 115 23.33 -22.45 -6.76
C ALA A 115 22.99 -23.75 -6.01
N GLU A 116 21.96 -23.75 -5.17
CA GLU A 116 21.43 -24.98 -4.54
C GLU A 116 20.91 -25.99 -5.57
N PHE A 117 20.36 -25.52 -6.70
CA PHE A 117 19.97 -26.38 -7.83
C PHE A 117 21.14 -26.84 -8.71
N GLY A 118 22.31 -26.25 -8.56
CA GLY A 118 23.57 -26.65 -9.22
C GLY A 118 24.18 -25.58 -10.12
N VAL A 119 25.46 -25.79 -10.48
CA VAL A 119 26.29 -24.78 -11.18
C VAL A 119 25.71 -24.30 -12.51
N ILE A 120 24.99 -25.17 -13.23
CA ILE A 120 24.37 -24.83 -14.52
C ILE A 120 23.25 -23.79 -14.32
N TYR A 121 22.40 -24.00 -13.31
CA TYR A 121 21.30 -23.09 -12.99
C TYR A 121 21.81 -21.75 -12.47
N TYR A 122 22.88 -21.75 -11.67
CA TYR A 122 23.56 -20.53 -11.22
C TYR A 122 24.14 -19.69 -12.36
N LEU A 123 24.83 -20.32 -13.32
CA LEU A 123 25.39 -19.64 -14.48
C LEU A 123 24.31 -19.09 -15.42
N MET A 124 23.16 -19.78 -15.54
CA MET A 124 22.01 -19.27 -16.28
C MET A 124 21.39 -18.04 -15.59
N PHE A 125 21.19 -18.07 -14.27
CA PHE A 125 20.68 -16.93 -13.51
C PHE A 125 21.61 -15.72 -13.63
N SER A 126 22.92 -15.93 -13.53
CA SER A 126 23.94 -14.86 -13.56
C SER A 126 24.14 -14.23 -14.94
N ARG A 127 23.45 -14.71 -15.98
CA ARG A 127 23.53 -14.21 -17.36
C ARG A 127 22.41 -13.20 -17.69
N HIS A 128 21.42 -13.00 -16.81
CA HIS A 128 20.40 -11.94 -16.89
C HIS A 128 20.68 -10.86 -15.86
#